data_AF-A0A816GED4-F1
#
_entry.id   AF-A0A816GED4-F1
#
_cell.length_a   1.000
_cell.length_b   1.000
_cell.length_c   1.000
_cell.angle_alpha   90.00
_cell.angle_beta   90.00
_cell.angle_gamma   90.00
#
_symmetry.space_group_name_H-M   'P 1'
#
loop_
_entity.id
_entity.type
_entity.pdbx_description
1 polymer ?
#
loop_
_entity_poly.entity_id
_entity_poly.type
_entity_poly.pdbx_seq_one_letter_code
_entity_poly.pdbx_strand_id
1 'polypeptide(L)'
;CDANDDANDGLLNNGARTNEYIQSDQLWSYLLNIKPKSTPNMKLVIAYVFSIPCSNAFVESIFSHMSHLWSDYRNRMNIELVEAELQIRMNSNIPCAHFYDFLLTQEELLKHIASNEKFFRKKRLDK
;
A
#
# COMPACT_ATOMS: atom_id res chain seq x y z
N CYS A 1 3.25 20.00 11.67
CA CYS A 1 3.65 21.34 11.20
C CYS A 1 4.15 21.11 9.78
N ASP A 2 3.43 21.39 8.70
CA ASP A 2 2.20 22.16 8.52
C ASP A 2 1.34 21.45 7.48
N ALA A 3 0.03 21.47 7.71
CA ALA A 3 -0.95 21.14 6.70
C ALA A 3 -1.11 22.36 5.80
N ASN A 4 -0.87 22.20 4.50
CA ASN A 4 -1.48 22.92 3.37
C ASN A 4 -0.67 22.57 2.10
N ASP A 5 -1.30 21.83 1.17
CA ASP A 5 -1.38 22.18 -0.25
C ASP A 5 -1.88 20.97 -1.04
N ASP A 6 -3.20 20.75 -0.93
CA ASP A 6 -3.97 20.07 -1.96
C ASP A 6 -4.28 21.04 -3.11
N ALA A 7 -4.36 20.49 -4.31
CA ALA A 7 -5.00 21.04 -5.51
C ALA A 7 -4.21 22.08 -6.33
N ASN A 8 -3.29 21.59 -7.15
CA ASN A 8 -3.13 22.15 -8.49
C ASN A 8 -2.74 21.05 -9.49
N ASP A 9 -3.74 20.34 -10.01
CA ASP A 9 -3.59 19.49 -11.21
C ASP A 9 -3.45 20.41 -12.43
N GLY A 10 -2.22 20.90 -12.62
CA GLY A 10 -1.84 21.83 -13.68
C GLY A 10 -1.77 21.11 -15.01
N LEU A 11 -2.89 21.10 -15.74
CA LEU A 11 -2.93 20.89 -17.18
C LEU A 11 -1.93 21.83 -17.86
N LEU A 12 -0.86 21.25 -18.42
CA LEU A 12 0.20 21.94 -19.14
C LEU A 12 -0.40 22.75 -20.31
N ASN A 13 -0.53 24.05 -20.11
CA ASN A 13 -0.96 24.99 -21.14
C ASN A 13 0.26 25.44 -21.94
N ASN A 14 0.20 25.27 -23.26
CA ASN A 14 1.29 25.57 -24.18
C ASN A 14 1.57 27.08 -24.24
N GLY A 15 2.82 27.47 -23.97
CA GLY A 15 3.37 28.72 -24.50
C GLY A 15 3.82 29.78 -23.49
N ALA A 16 4.68 29.43 -22.54
CA ALA A 16 5.62 30.38 -21.94
C ALA A 16 6.82 29.61 -21.37
N ARG A 17 8.05 29.91 -21.83
CA ARG A 17 9.27 29.36 -21.22
C ARG A 17 9.60 30.19 -19.98
N THR A 18 8.95 29.90 -18.87
CA THR A 18 9.44 30.23 -17.53
C THR A 18 10.29 29.05 -17.05
N ASN A 19 11.41 29.34 -16.37
CA ASN A 19 12.30 28.34 -15.79
C ASN A 19 11.63 27.73 -14.54
N GLU A 20 10.50 27.06 -14.74
CA GLU A 20 9.70 26.47 -13.69
C GLU A 20 10.33 25.15 -13.23
N TYR A 21 10.52 25.02 -11.92
CA TYR A 21 11.00 23.79 -11.30
C TYR A 21 9.94 22.70 -11.49
N ILE A 22 10.23 21.76 -12.40
CA ILE A 22 9.39 20.58 -12.60
C ILE A 22 9.67 19.61 -11.46
N GLN A 23 8.64 19.21 -10.72
CA GLN A 23 8.80 18.18 -9.70
C GLN A 23 9.16 16.84 -10.37
N SER A 24 10.07 16.08 -9.75
CA SER A 24 10.61 14.85 -10.34
C SER A 24 9.52 13.84 -10.71
N ASP A 25 8.49 13.70 -9.89
CA ASP A 25 7.33 12.83 -10.14
C ASP A 25 6.53 13.24 -11.37
N GLN A 26 6.34 14.55 -11.59
CA GLN A 26 5.68 15.09 -12.78
C GLN A 26 6.50 14.86 -14.05
N LEU A 27 7.83 14.98 -13.96
CA LEU A 27 8.72 14.66 -15.07
C LEU A 27 8.66 13.18 -15.43
N TRP A 28 8.69 12.30 -14.44
CA TRP A 28 8.62 10.85 -14.66
C TRP A 28 7.26 10.42 -15.19
N SER A 29 6.16 10.98 -14.68
CA SER A 29 4.81 10.69 -15.19
C SER A 29 4.64 11.13 -16.63
N TYR A 30 5.15 12.32 -16.99
CA TYR A 30 5.20 12.79 -18.37
C TYR A 30 6.03 11.84 -19.26
N LEU A 31 7.26 11.50 -18.84
CA LEU A 31 8.17 10.64 -19.60
C LEU A 31 7.59 9.23 -19.84
N LEU A 32 6.91 8.66 -18.85
CA LEU A 32 6.28 7.34 -18.96
C LEU A 32 5.00 7.36 -19.84
N ASN A 33 4.36 8.52 -19.96
CA ASN A 33 3.17 8.73 -20.78
C ASN A 33 3.48 9.15 -22.23
N ILE A 34 4.68 9.66 -22.53
CA ILE A 34 5.12 9.94 -23.91
C ILE A 34 5.27 8.62 -24.67
N LYS A 35 4.25 8.31 -25.48
CA LYS A 35 4.17 7.17 -26.41
C LYS A 35 4.47 5.81 -25.75
N PRO A 36 3.43 5.09 -25.28
CA PRO A 36 3.57 3.85 -24.51
C PRO A 36 4.27 2.70 -25.25
N LYS A 37 4.52 2.81 -26.56
CA LYS A 37 5.11 1.78 -27.42
C LYS A 37 6.63 1.86 -27.59
N SER A 38 7.31 2.90 -27.13
CA SER A 38 8.70 3.12 -27.56
C SER A 38 9.76 2.35 -26.76
N THR A 39 9.52 1.97 -25.50
CA THR A 39 10.58 1.47 -24.60
C THR A 39 10.09 0.56 -23.45
N PRO A 40 9.61 -0.68 -23.73
CA PRO A 40 9.15 -1.60 -22.68
C PRO A 40 10.24 -1.93 -21.64
N ASN A 41 11.50 -2.06 -22.07
CA ASN A 41 12.63 -2.34 -21.16
C ASN A 41 12.89 -1.18 -20.19
N MET A 42 12.74 0.07 -20.65
CA MET A 42 12.94 1.24 -19.79
C MET A 42 11.86 1.30 -18.71
N LYS A 43 10.61 0.96 -19.05
CA LYS A 43 9.52 0.88 -18.06
C LYS A 43 9.80 -0.15 -16.98
N LEU A 44 10.35 -1.31 -17.34
CA LEU A 44 10.72 -2.35 -16.36
C LEU A 44 11.81 -1.87 -15.40
N VAL A 45 12.86 -1.23 -15.93
CA VAL A 45 13.95 -0.67 -15.10
C VAL A 45 13.39 0.40 -14.16
N ILE A 46 12.57 1.32 -14.69
CA ILE A 46 11.95 2.39 -13.91
C ILE A 46 11.04 1.80 -12.81
N ALA A 47 10.17 0.86 -13.15
CA ALA A 47 9.27 0.21 -12.19
C ALA A 47 10.06 -0.52 -11.08
N TYR A 48 11.18 -1.15 -11.42
CA TYR A 48 12.06 -1.78 -10.44
C TYR A 48 12.76 -0.77 -9.53
N VAL A 49 13.23 0.36 -10.07
CA VAL A 49 13.82 1.43 -9.24
C VAL A 49 12.78 2.02 -8.29
N PHE A 50 11.55 2.23 -8.76
CA PHE A 50 10.46 2.78 -7.95
C PHE A 50 9.80 1.79 -6.99
N SER A 51 10.02 0.47 -7.14
CA SER A 51 9.56 -0.51 -6.16
C SER A 51 10.43 -0.53 -4.90
N ILE A 52 11.61 0.09 -4.95
CA ILE A 52 12.50 0.25 -3.80
C ILE A 52 12.09 1.55 -3.08
N PRO A 53 11.63 1.48 -1.82
CA PRO A 53 11.29 2.67 -1.08
C PRO A 53 12.56 3.50 -0.81
N CYS A 54 12.47 4.81 -1.03
CA CYS A 54 13.61 5.73 -0.80
C CYS A 54 13.95 5.92 0.68
N SER A 55 13.08 5.47 1.61
CA SER A 55 13.23 5.68 3.04
C SER A 55 12.78 4.46 3.84
N ASN A 56 13.40 4.26 5.00
CA ASN A 56 13.02 3.25 5.97
C ASN A 56 11.73 3.59 6.72
N ALA A 57 11.17 4.81 6.56
CA ALA A 57 9.96 5.24 7.25
C ALA A 57 8.77 4.26 7.08
N PHE A 58 8.63 3.65 5.90
CA PHE A 58 7.61 2.63 5.66
C PHE A 58 7.84 1.39 6.54
N VAL A 59 9.07 0.87 6.57
CA VAL A 59 9.44 -0.29 7.39
C VAL A 59 9.33 0.02 8.88
N GLU A 60 9.76 1.21 9.31
CA GLU A 60 9.60 1.69 10.69
C GLU A 60 8.13 1.79 11.09
N SER A 61 7.24 2.23 10.19
CA SER A 61 5.80 2.25 10.44
C SER A 61 5.23 0.85 10.68
N ILE A 62 5.73 -0.16 9.94
CA ILE A 62 5.37 -1.57 10.12
C ILE A 62 5.87 -2.06 11.49
N PHE A 63 7.13 -1.79 11.85
CA PHE A 63 7.67 -2.21 13.14
C PHE A 63 7.00 -1.52 14.33
N SER A 64 6.60 -0.26 14.18
CA SER A 64 5.83 0.47 15.18
C SER A 64 4.46 -0.19 15.41
N HIS A 65 3.74 -0.49 14.32
CA HIS A 65 2.46 -1.21 14.41
C HIS A 65 2.64 -2.61 15.00
N MET A 66 3.64 -3.37 14.54
CA MET A 66 3.93 -4.71 15.04
C MET A 66 4.23 -4.68 16.55
N SER A 67 5.04 -3.73 17.00
CA SER A 67 5.38 -3.56 18.41
C SER A 67 4.16 -3.21 19.27
N HIS A 68 3.20 -2.45 18.72
CA HIS A 68 1.93 -2.18 19.39
C HIS A 68 1.09 -3.46 19.56
N LEU A 69 0.96 -4.25 18.48
CA LEU A 69 0.18 -5.50 18.46
C LEU A 69 0.81 -6.63 19.29
N TRP A 70 2.14 -6.67 19.38
CA TRP A 70 2.89 -7.70 20.11
C TRP A 70 3.14 -7.32 21.59
N SER A 71 2.81 -6.11 22.03
CA SER A 71 3.14 -5.68 23.40
C SER A 71 2.48 -6.53 24.50
N ASP A 72 3.23 -6.84 25.57
CA ASP A 72 2.82 -7.74 26.68
C ASP A 72 1.53 -7.30 27.41
N TYR A 73 1.09 -6.05 27.22
CA TYR A 73 -0.11 -5.49 27.87
C TYR A 73 -1.42 -5.92 27.19
N ARG A 74 -1.40 -6.28 25.90
CA ARG A 74 -2.57 -6.76 25.16
C ARG A 74 -2.26 -8.11 24.54
N ASN A 75 -2.60 -9.17 25.27
CA ASN A 75 -2.85 -10.54 24.78
C ASN A 75 -1.89 -11.02 23.68
N ARG A 76 -0.89 -11.84 24.01
CA ARG A 76 0.07 -12.44 23.05
C ARG A 76 -0.64 -13.04 21.83
N MET A 77 -0.81 -12.24 20.79
CA MET A 77 -1.44 -12.70 19.56
C MET A 77 -0.51 -13.67 18.86
N ASN A 78 -1.10 -14.69 18.23
CA ASN A 78 -0.32 -15.59 17.39
C ASN A 78 0.36 -14.78 16.28
N ILE A 79 1.59 -15.16 15.92
CA ILE A 79 2.38 -14.51 14.86
C ILE A 79 1.58 -14.45 13.56
N GLU A 80 0.87 -15.53 13.21
CA GLU A 80 0.01 -15.59 12.01
C GLU A 80 -1.10 -14.54 12.04
N LEU A 81 -1.64 -14.24 13.23
CA LEU A 81 -2.68 -13.22 13.39
C LEU A 81 -2.10 -11.81 13.27
N VAL A 82 -0.94 -11.57 13.88
CA VAL A 82 -0.22 -10.29 13.77
C VAL A 82 0.15 -10.02 12.31
N GLU A 83 0.63 -11.02 11.59
CA GLU A 83 0.95 -10.90 10.16
C GLU A 83 -0.29 -10.54 9.33
N ALA A 84 -1.40 -11.27 9.51
CA ALA A 84 -2.64 -10.99 8.79
C ALA A 84 -3.19 -9.60 9.11
N GLU A 85 -3.14 -9.16 10.37
CA GLU A 85 -3.57 -7.83 10.77
C GLU A 85 -2.71 -6.73 10.14
N LEU A 86 -1.38 -6.89 10.16
CA LEU A 86 -0.46 -5.94 9.52
C LEU A 86 -0.71 -5.86 8.02
N GLN A 87 -0.94 -7.00 7.35
CA GLN A 87 -1.27 -7.00 5.92
C GLN A 87 -2.55 -6.23 5.63
N ILE A 88 -3.61 -6.45 6.40
CA ILE A 88 -4.88 -5.72 6.22
C ILE A 88 -4.67 -4.22 6.48
N ARG A 89 -3.97 -3.87 7.57
CA ARG A 89 -3.77 -2.48 7.98
C ARG A 89 -2.90 -1.68 7.01
N MET A 90 -1.82 -2.29 6.49
CA MET A 90 -0.88 -1.61 5.61
C MET A 90 -1.38 -1.50 4.16
N ASN A 91 -2.30 -2.39 3.75
CA ASN A 91 -2.85 -2.40 2.40
C ASN A 91 -4.25 -1.78 2.30
N SER A 92 -4.83 -1.30 3.41
CA SER A 92 -6.12 -0.62 3.41
C SER A 92 -6.00 0.82 3.88
N ASN A 93 -6.54 1.74 3.09
CA ASN A 93 -6.71 3.15 3.48
C ASN A 93 -8.05 3.38 4.20
N ILE A 94 -8.79 2.31 4.48
CA ILE A 94 -10.11 2.38 5.11
C ILE A 94 -9.91 2.51 6.62
N PRO A 95 -10.45 3.56 7.26
CA PRO A 95 -10.37 3.68 8.71
C PRO A 95 -11.18 2.56 9.37
N CYS A 96 -10.74 2.11 10.55
CA CYS A 96 -11.38 0.99 11.25
C CYS A 96 -12.88 1.21 11.49
N ALA A 97 -13.31 2.47 11.67
CA ALA A 97 -14.70 2.84 11.85
C ALA A 97 -15.60 2.48 10.65
N HIS A 98 -15.05 2.52 9.43
CA HIS A 98 -15.77 2.19 8.19
C HIS A 98 -15.40 0.81 7.64
N PHE A 99 -14.39 0.16 8.23
CA PHE A 99 -13.92 -1.15 7.75
C PHE A 99 -15.00 -2.23 7.91
N TYR A 100 -15.78 -2.18 8.98
CA TYR A 100 -16.89 -3.12 9.18
C TYR A 100 -17.96 -2.98 8.08
N ASP A 101 -18.38 -1.74 7.79
CA ASP A 101 -19.35 -1.46 6.73
C ASP A 101 -18.80 -1.88 5.36
N PHE A 102 -17.51 -1.65 5.12
CA PHE A 102 -16.83 -2.15 3.92
C PHE A 102 -16.89 -3.67 3.80
N LEU A 103 -16.61 -4.41 4.89
CA LEU A 103 -16.69 -5.88 4.88
C LEU A 103 -18.10 -6.37 4.54
N LEU A 104 -19.15 -5.66 5.00
CA LEU A 104 -20.54 -6.00 4.69
C LEU A 104 -20.87 -5.90 3.19
N THR A 105 -20.15 -5.06 2.44
CA THR A 105 -20.32 -4.95 0.99
C THR A 105 -19.67 -6.09 0.20
N GLN A 106 -18.75 -6.84 0.81
CA GLN A 106 -17.94 -7.87 0.15
C GLN A 106 -18.50 -9.26 0.44
N GLU A 107 -19.54 -9.67 -0.29
CA GLU A 107 -20.25 -10.94 -0.05
C GLU A 107 -19.36 -12.18 -0.17
N GLU A 108 -18.43 -12.21 -1.13
CA GLU A 108 -17.49 -13.33 -1.28
C GLU A 108 -16.53 -13.44 -0.10
N LEU A 109 -16.02 -12.32 0.39
CA LEU A 109 -15.13 -12.28 1.56
C LEU A 109 -15.85 -12.78 2.81
N LEU A 110 -17.12 -12.37 3.01
CA LEU A 110 -17.94 -12.86 4.11
C LEU A 110 -18.18 -14.37 4.04
N LYS A 111 -18.43 -14.91 2.84
CA LYS A 111 -18.54 -16.36 2.64
C LYS A 111 -17.26 -17.09 3.04
N HIS A 112 -16.09 -16.54 2.70
CA HIS A 112 -14.80 -17.10 3.11
C HIS A 112 -14.56 -17.01 4.62
N ILE A 113 -14.89 -15.89 5.26
CA ILE A 113 -14.73 -15.70 6.71
C ILE A 113 -15.63 -16.67 7.51
N ALA A 114 -16.87 -16.84 7.04
CA ALA A 114 -17.86 -17.75 7.61
C ALA A 114 -17.57 -19.23 7.29
N SER A 115 -16.76 -19.50 6.26
CA SER A 115 -16.37 -20.85 5.90
C SER A 115 -15.56 -21.52 7.01
N ASN A 116 -15.90 -22.77 7.29
CA ASN A 116 -15.17 -23.62 8.22
C ASN A 116 -13.91 -24.23 7.61
N GLU A 117 -13.60 -23.97 6.34
CA GLU A 117 -12.40 -24.45 5.65
C GLU A 117 -11.10 -24.13 6.42
N LYS A 118 -11.08 -23.01 7.17
CA LYS A 118 -9.96 -22.63 8.04
C LYS A 118 -9.65 -23.67 9.12
N PHE A 119 -10.64 -24.44 9.58
CA PHE A 119 -10.49 -25.46 10.62
C PHE A 119 -10.13 -26.85 10.07
N PHE A 120 -10.25 -27.05 8.75
CA PHE A 120 -9.99 -28.35 8.12
C PHE A 120 -8.61 -28.46 7.46
N ARG A 121 -7.76 -27.40 7.50
CA ARG A 121 -6.36 -27.51 7.09
C ARG A 121 -5.63 -28.51 8.01
N LYS A 122 -5.43 -29.74 7.51
CA LYS A 122 -4.64 -30.80 8.15
C LYS A 122 -3.32 -30.23 8.64
N LYS A 123 -3.01 -30.43 9.93
CA LYS A 123 -1.63 -30.33 10.44
C LYS A 123 -0.75 -31.17 9.52
N ARG A 124 0.30 -30.57 8.93
CA ARG A 124 1.39 -31.36 8.37
C ARG A 124 1.87 -32.28 9.50
N LEU A 125 1.76 -33.58 9.27
CA LEU A 125 2.45 -34.57 10.07
C LEU A 125 3.93 -34.41 9.73
N ASP A 126 4.64 -33.63 10.53
CA ASP A 126 6.09 -33.58 10.46
C ASP A 126 6.61 -34.93 10.99
N LYS A 127 7.36 -35.63 10.14
CA LYS A 127 8.03 -36.90 10.41
C LYS A 127 9.53 -36.67 10.37
#